data_AF-A0A2A5M6I4-F1
#
_entry.id   AF-A0A2A5M6I4-F1
#
_cell.length_a   1.000
_cell.length_b   1.000
_cell.length_c   1.000
_cell.angle_alpha   90.00
_cell.angle_beta   90.00
_cell.angle_gamma   90.00
#
_symmetry.space_group_name_H-M   'P 1'
#
loop_
_entity.id
_entity.type
_entity.pdbx_description
1 polymer ?
#
loop_
_entity_poly.entity_id
_entity_poly.type
_entity_poly.pdbx_seq_one_letter_code
_entity_poly.pdbx_strand_id
1 'polypeptide(L)' 'DWKEVDGKYKALPHTILPSVMKKVSATQPNAQILEIDKEINGYKFKFNNNMKVYTDMQGNVLGQKLD' A
#
# COMPACT_ATOMS: atom_id res chain seq x y z
N ASP A 1 11.14 -6.62 -13.08
CA ASP A 1 10.39 -5.77 -12.15
C ASP A 1 8.92 -6.12 -12.12
N TRP A 2 8.28 -6.02 -10.96
CA TRP A 2 6.83 -6.07 -10.85
C TRP A 2 6.22 -4.66 -10.96
N LYS A 3 5.01 -4.59 -11.52
CA LYS A 3 4.22 -3.36 -11.60
C LYS A 3 3.08 -3.34 -10.58
N GLU A 4 2.50 -4.50 -10.31
CA GLU A 4 1.38 -4.69 -9.40
C GLU A 4 1.54 -6.01 -8.63
N VAL A 5 1.10 -6.03 -7.38
CA VAL A 5 0.88 -7.24 -6.57
C VAL A 5 -0.53 -7.17 -5.98
N ASP A 6 -1.38 -8.13 -6.35
CA ASP A 6 -2.79 -8.18 -5.95
C ASP A 6 -3.10 -9.49 -5.19
N GLY A 7 -3.43 -9.37 -3.90
CA GLY A 7 -3.82 -10.48 -3.04
C GLY A 7 -5.30 -10.87 -3.17
N LYS A 8 -6.07 -10.16 -3.99
CA LYS A 8 -7.53 -10.20 -4.15
C LYS A 8 -8.25 -9.91 -2.85
N TYR A 9 -8.42 -10.94 -2.03
CA TYR A 9 -9.12 -10.87 -0.74
C TYR A 9 -8.21 -11.19 0.44
N LYS A 10 -6.92 -11.43 0.17
CA LYS A 10 -5.92 -11.80 1.18
C LYS A 10 -4.98 -10.63 1.44
N ALA A 11 -4.63 -10.45 2.71
CA ALA A 11 -3.61 -9.51 3.12
C ALA A 11 -2.27 -9.86 2.47
N LEU A 12 -1.60 -8.85 1.94
CA LEU A 12 -0.26 -9.00 1.39
C LEU A 12 0.78 -9.07 2.52
N PRO A 13 1.79 -9.95 2.40
CA PRO A 13 2.85 -10.02 3.38
C PRO A 13 3.72 -8.76 3.31
N HIS A 14 4.06 -8.20 4.47
CA HIS A 14 4.94 -7.02 4.56
C HIS A 14 6.34 -7.26 3.94
N THR A 15 6.73 -8.51 3.70
CA THR A 15 8.03 -8.87 3.10
C THR A 15 8.23 -8.33 1.69
N ILE A 16 7.17 -7.92 0.99
CA ILE A 16 7.25 -7.34 -0.36
C ILE A 16 8.00 -6.00 -0.33
N LEU A 17 7.66 -5.13 0.63
CA LEU A 17 8.33 -3.84 0.86
C LEU A 17 8.38 -3.56 2.38
N PRO A 18 9.27 -4.21 3.14
CA PRO A 18 9.21 -4.25 4.61
C PRO A 18 9.07 -2.88 5.29
N SER A 19 9.97 -1.95 4.94
CA SER A 19 10.01 -0.62 5.55
C SER A 19 8.85 0.27 5.11
N VAL A 20 8.46 0.19 3.83
CA VAL A 20 7.39 1.02 3.26
C VAL A 20 6.02 0.53 3.76
N MET A 21 5.77 -0.77 3.72
CA MET A 21 4.51 -1.35 4.19
C MET A 21 4.34 -1.15 5.70
N LYS A 22 5.40 -1.25 6.50
CA LYS A 22 5.33 -0.90 7.92
C LYS A 22 4.87 0.54 8.15
N LYS A 23 5.38 1.50 7.37
CA LYS A 23 4.98 2.91 7.48
C LYS A 23 3.53 3.11 7.03
N VAL A 24 3.15 2.57 5.87
CA VAL A 24 1.82 2.81 5.31
C VAL A 24 0.71 2.13 6.12
N SER A 25 0.97 0.95 6.70
CA SER A 25 0.03 0.26 7.59
C SER A 25 -0.30 1.08 8.84
N ALA A 26 0.60 1.96 9.29
CA ALA A 26 0.32 2.87 10.41
C ALA A 26 -0.74 3.94 10.07
N THR A 27 -1.00 4.21 8.78
CA THR A 27 -2.06 5.14 8.36
C THR A 27 -3.44 4.54 8.49
N GLN A 28 -3.56 3.21 8.38
CA GLN A 28 -4.81 2.46 8.46
C GLN A 28 -4.68 1.30 9.48
N PRO A 29 -4.62 1.59 10.78
CA PRO A 29 -4.26 0.59 11.81
C PRO A 29 -5.23 -0.59 11.90
N ASN A 30 -6.48 -0.42 11.44
CA ASN A 30 -7.52 -1.45 11.47
C ASN A 30 -7.82 -2.05 10.09
N ALA A 31 -6.95 -1.80 9.10
CA ALA A 31 -7.13 -2.28 7.74
C ALA A 31 -5.90 -3.06 7.25
N GLN A 32 -6.12 -3.90 6.24
CA GLN A 32 -5.09 -4.75 5.65
C GLN A 32 -4.83 -4.31 4.21
N ILE A 33 -3.56 -4.30 3.81
CA ILE A 33 -3.15 -4.03 2.43
C ILE A 33 -3.51 -5.25 1.57
N LEU A 34 -4.32 -5.05 0.55
CA LEU A 34 -4.72 -6.08 -0.42
C LEU A 34 -3.96 -5.96 -1.73
N GLU A 35 -3.56 -4.74 -2.12
CA GLU A 35 -2.95 -4.47 -3.41
C GLU A 35 -1.85 -3.40 -3.28
N ILE A 36 -0.79 -3.56 -4.08
CA ILE A 36 0.30 -2.59 -4.22
C ILE A 36 0.55 -2.37 -5.71
N ASP A 37 0.46 -1.12 -6.14
CA ASP A 37 0.90 -0.69 -7.46
C ASP A 37 2.19 0.13 -7.34
N LYS A 38 3.20 -0.22 -8.14
CA LYS A 38 4.42 0.57 -8.31
C LYS A 38 4.16 1.65 -9.35
N GLU A 39 4.19 2.90 -8.92
CA GLU A 39 4.05 4.07 -9.76
C GLU A 39 5.43 4.69 -10.06
N ILE A 40 5.51 5.62 -11.03
CA ILE A 40 6.79 6.22 -11.44
C ILE A 40 7.49 6.90 -10.26
N ASN A 41 6.73 7.54 -9.37
CA ASN A 41 7.24 8.34 -8.26
C ASN A 41 6.97 7.72 -6.88
N GLY A 42 6.55 6.45 -6.81
CA GLY A 42 6.22 5.83 -5.53
C GLY A 42 5.28 4.64 -5.63
N TYR A 43 4.36 4.54 -4.68
CA TYR A 43 3.46 3.40 -4.56
C TYR A 43 2.03 3.84 -4.27
N LYS A 44 1.08 3.06 -4.77
CA LYS A 44 -0.33 3.12 -4.37
C LYS A 44 -0.71 1.82 -3.66
N PHE A 45 -1.19 1.95 -2.44
CA PHE A 45 -1.68 0.85 -1.61
C PHE A 45 -3.19 0.87 -1.56
N LYS A 46 -3.84 -0.28 -1.81
CA LYS A 46 -5.27 -0.44 -1.58
C LYS A 46 -5.50 -1.29 -0.34
N PHE A 47 -6.32 -0.79 0.57
CA PHE A 47 -6.70 -1.46 1.80
C PHE A 47 -8.07 -2.13 1.68
N ASN A 48 -8.33 -3.12 2.52
CA ASN A 48 -9.60 -3.85 2.59
C ASN A 48 -10.80 -3.01 3.09
N ASN A 49 -10.58 -1.78 3.54
CA ASN A 49 -11.60 -0.81 3.94
C ASN A 49 -11.89 0.22 2.83
N ASN A 50 -11.54 -0.09 1.57
CA ASN A 50 -11.66 0.78 0.40
C ASN A 50 -10.78 2.05 0.46
N MET A 51 -9.82 2.13 1.39
CA MET A 51 -8.86 3.23 1.41
C MET A 51 -7.74 3.00 0.41
N LYS A 52 -7.40 4.05 -0.35
CA LYS A 52 -6.19 4.14 -1.17
C LYS A 52 -5.20 5.08 -0.51
N VAL A 53 -3.96 4.63 -0.32
CA VAL A 53 -2.87 5.43 0.24
C VAL A 53 -1.75 5.55 -0.79
N TYR A 54 -1.31 6.78 -1.04
CA TYR A 54 -0.26 7.10 -1.99
C TYR A 54 1.00 7.51 -1.22
N THR A 55 2.14 6.95 -1.61
CA THR A 55 3.43 7.24 -0.97
C THR A 55 4.50 7.54 -2.01
N ASP A 56 5.56 8.23 -1.62
CA ASP A 56 6.81 8.24 -2.38
C ASP A 56 7.55 6.88 -2.31
N MET A 57 8.71 6.78 -2.94
CA MET A 57 9.54 5.57 -2.97
C MET A 57 10.11 5.18 -1.59
N GLN A 58 10.12 6.10 -0.62
CA GLN A 58 10.58 5.86 0.76
C GLN A 58 9.43 5.57 1.74
N GLY A 59 8.19 5.54 1.24
CA GLY A 59 6.99 5.29 2.02
C GLY A 59 6.50 6.51 2.81
N ASN A 60 6.93 7.72 2.46
CA ASN A 60 6.35 8.93 3.02
C ASN A 60 4.99 9.16 2.34
N VAL A 61 3.96 9.39 3.15
CA VAL A 61 2.58 9.47 2.67
C VAL A 61 2.38 10.81 1.95
N LEU A 62 1.92 10.74 0.71
CA LEU A 62 1.61 11.89 -0.14
C LEU A 62 0.13 12.24 -0.10
N GLY A 63 -0.74 11.26 0.14
CA GLY A 63 -2.18 11.47 0.22
C GLY A 63 -2.98 10.18 0.42
N GLN A 64 -4.27 10.34 0.69
CA GLN A 64 -5.21 9.24 0.90
C GLN A 64 -6.54 9.56 0.20
N LYS A 65 -7.22 8.53 -0.32
CA LYS A 65 -8.50 8.67 -0.99
C LYS A 65 -9.38 7.46 -0.67
N LEU A 66 -10.62 7.71 -0.26
CA LEU A 66 -11.64 6.68 -0.19
C LEU A 66 -12.13 6.35 -1.61
N ASP A 67 -12.14 5.07 -1.97
CA ASP A 67 -12.67 4.59 -3.25
C ASP A 67 -14.18 4.42 -3.24
#